data_AF-A0A480BUY0-F1
#
_entry.id   AF-A0A480BUY0-F1
#
_cell.length_a   1.000
_cell.length_b   1.000
_cell.length_c   1.000
_cell.angle_alpha   90.00
_cell.angle_beta   90.00
_cell.angle_gamma   90.00
#
_symmetry.space_group_name_H-M   'P 1'
#
loop_
_entity.id
_entity.type
_entity.pdbx_description
1 polymer ?
#
loop_
_entity_poly.entity_id
_entity_poly.type
_entity_poly.pdbx_seq_one_letter_code
_entity_poly.pdbx_strand_id
1 'polypeptide(L)' 'VVSMYHDQGQIAVKTAVFEGACSIYIGLPYVHLSIPHGSAYDIAGKGIAQHQSMAAALRTAASLAAGHGFPGAPAGQH' A
#
# COMPACT_ATOMS: atom_id res chain seq x y z
N VAL A 1 0.38 9.20 -11.21
CA VAL A 1 -0.17 8.67 -12.49
C VAL A 1 -1.60 8.24 -12.24
N VAL A 2 -2.55 8.67 -13.06
CA VAL A 2 -3.92 8.14 -13.05
C VAL A 2 -4.04 7.22 -14.25
N SER A 3 -4.52 6.00 -14.03
CA SER A 3 -4.70 5.01 -15.07
C SER A 3 -6.19 4.77 -15.31
N MET A 4 -6.58 4.63 -16.57
CA MET A 4 -7.99 4.40 -16.93
C MET A 4 -8.40 2.95 -16.69
N TYR A 5 -7.44 2.03 -16.71
CA TYR A 5 -7.69 0.60 -16.56
C TYR A 5 -6.70 -0.04 -15.60
N HIS A 6 -7.14 -1.10 -14.91
CA HIS A 6 -6.38 -1.76 -13.85
C HIS A 6 -4.95 -2.13 -14.27
N ASP A 7 -4.80 -2.83 -15.40
CA ASP A 7 -3.51 -3.42 -15.78
C ASP A 7 -2.49 -2.41 -16.28
N GLN A 8 -2.96 -1.26 -16.80
CA GLN A 8 -2.10 -0.16 -17.22
C GLN A 8 -1.31 0.42 -16.03
N GLY A 9 -1.92 0.51 -14.85
CA GLY A 9 -1.25 0.97 -13.63
C GLY A 9 -0.55 -0.18 -12.87
N GLN A 10 -1.20 -1.34 -12.77
CA GLN A 10 -0.70 -2.44 -11.93
C GLN A 10 0.57 -3.08 -12.45
N ILE A 11 0.78 -3.18 -13.78
CA ILE A 11 2.02 -3.74 -14.33
C ILE A 11 3.23 -2.88 -13.92
N ALA A 12 3.13 -1.55 -14.07
CA ALA A 12 4.21 -0.63 -13.74
C ALA A 12 4.55 -0.63 -12.24
N VAL A 13 3.54 -0.73 -11.36
CA VAL A 13 3.77 -0.80 -9.90
C VAL A 13 4.47 -2.11 -9.53
N LYS A 14 4.02 -3.23 -10.10
CA LYS A 14 4.59 -4.55 -9.79
C LYS A 14 6.03 -4.72 -10.27
N THR A 15 6.43 -4.07 -11.35
CA THR A 15 7.80 -4.12 -11.86
C THR A 15 8.75 -3.16 -11.13
N ALA A 16 8.26 -2.00 -10.67
CA ALA A 16 9.09 -0.98 -10.04
C ALA A 16 9.28 -1.19 -8.53
N VAL A 17 8.21 -1.54 -7.80
CA VAL A 17 8.23 -1.66 -6.33
C VAL A 17 7.23 -2.74 -5.92
N PHE A 18 7.64 -4.00 -5.99
CA PHE A 18 6.79 -5.09 -5.49
C PHE A 18 6.76 -5.13 -3.95
N GLU A 19 7.91 -4.87 -3.33
CA GLU A 19 8.07 -4.87 -1.87
C GLU A 19 7.74 -3.48 -1.30
N GLY A 20 6.75 -3.39 -0.40
CA GLY A 20 6.36 -2.12 0.23
C GLY A 20 5.20 -1.40 -0.44
N ALA A 21 4.69 -1.87 -1.57
CA ALA A 21 3.49 -1.31 -2.21
C ALA A 21 2.23 -1.59 -1.38
N CYS A 22 1.32 -0.61 -1.34
CA CYS A 22 -0.01 -0.73 -0.75
C CYS A 22 -1.05 0.01 -1.58
N SER A 23 -2.29 -0.49 -1.58
CA SER A 23 -3.44 0.13 -2.21
C SER A 23 -4.24 0.90 -1.18
N ILE A 24 -4.72 2.09 -1.55
CA ILE A 24 -5.49 2.99 -0.69
C ILE A 24 -6.85 3.22 -1.36
N TYR A 25 -7.93 3.05 -0.61
CA TYR A 25 -9.28 3.29 -1.11
C TYR A 25 -9.69 4.74 -0.81
N ILE A 26 -10.02 5.49 -1.86
CA ILE A 26 -10.40 6.90 -1.77
C ILE A 26 -11.93 7.01 -1.77
N GLY A 27 -12.48 7.87 -0.91
CA GLY A 27 -13.92 8.15 -0.84
C GLY A 27 -14.69 7.41 0.27
N LEU A 28 -14.02 6.58 1.06
CA LEU A 28 -14.60 5.96 2.25
C LEU A 28 -14.54 6.92 3.45
N PRO A 29 -15.46 6.81 4.43
CA PRO A 29 -15.46 7.66 5.63
C PRO A 29 -14.39 7.26 6.66
N TYR A 30 -13.47 6.37 6.30
CA TYR A 30 -12.37 5.90 7.15
C TYR A 30 -11.17 5.49 6.28
N VAL A 31 -10.00 5.41 6.91
CA VAL A 31 -8.75 4.98 6.25
C VAL A 31 -8.83 3.48 5.96
N HIS A 32 -8.79 3.10 4.69
CA HIS A 32 -8.79 1.71 4.25
C HIS A 32 -7.61 1.47 3.31
N LEU A 33 -6.74 0.52 3.70
CA LEU A 33 -5.58 0.10 2.92
C LEU A 33 -5.58 -1.42 2.73
N SER A 34 -5.01 -1.87 1.62
CA SER A 34 -4.78 -3.28 1.31
C SER A 34 -3.38 -3.49 0.73
N ILE A 35 -2.87 -4.73 0.77
CA ILE A 35 -1.54 -5.11 0.30
C ILE A 35 -1.63 -6.04 -0.92
N PRO A 36 -0.64 -6.02 -1.83
CA PRO A 36 -0.77 -6.64 -3.15
C PRO A 36 -0.57 -8.17 -3.17
N HIS A 37 -0.34 -8.82 -2.03
CA HIS A 37 -0.15 -10.26 -1.96
C HIS A 37 -1.44 -11.01 -1.58
N GLY A 38 -1.52 -12.28 -1.99
CA GLY A 38 -2.61 -13.18 -1.62
C GLY A 38 -2.47 -13.74 -0.20
N SER A 39 -3.30 -14.72 0.13
CA SER A 39 -3.34 -15.37 1.45
C SER A 39 -2.13 -16.22 1.79
N ALA A 40 -1.34 -16.64 0.79
CA ALA A 40 -0.11 -17.42 0.97
C ALA A 40 -0.29 -18.66 1.88
N TYR A 41 -1.34 -19.46 1.62
CA TYR A 41 -1.72 -20.61 2.46
C TYR A 41 -0.63 -21.67 2.60
N ASP A 42 0.22 -21.80 1.58
CA ASP A 42 1.36 -22.71 1.55
C ASP A 42 2.45 -22.36 2.59
N ILE A 43 2.49 -21.11 3.05
CA ILE A 43 3.46 -20.63 4.04
C ILE A 43 2.83 -20.15 5.36
N ALA A 44 1.51 -20.25 5.49
CA ALA A 44 0.80 -19.89 6.71
C ALA A 44 1.34 -20.68 7.92
N GLY A 45 1.63 -19.98 9.02
CA GLY A 45 2.17 -20.60 10.24
C GLY A 45 3.64 -21.02 10.19
N LYS A 46 4.34 -20.86 9.06
CA LYS A 46 5.76 -21.23 8.93
C LYS A 46 6.74 -20.14 9.33
N GLY A 47 6.26 -18.92 9.57
CA GLY A 47 7.11 -17.78 9.96
C GLY A 47 8.02 -17.23 8.85
N ILE A 48 7.79 -17.60 7.59
CA ILE A 48 8.62 -17.21 6.43
C ILE A 48 7.95 -16.17 5.52
N ALA A 49 6.79 -15.65 5.91
CA ALA A 49 6.08 -14.64 5.12
C ALA A 49 6.80 -13.29 5.17
N GLN A 50 6.97 -12.64 4.02
CA GLN A 50 7.58 -11.31 3.93
C GLN A 50 6.58 -10.23 4.36
N HIS A 51 6.85 -9.55 5.47
CA HIS A 51 5.91 -8.60 6.09
C HIS A 51 6.10 -7.12 5.68
N GLN A 52 7.02 -6.81 4.75
CA GLN A 52 7.39 -5.42 4.45
C GLN A 52 6.24 -4.58 3.91
N SER A 53 5.42 -5.13 3.01
CA SER A 53 4.24 -4.43 2.46
C SER A 53 3.18 -4.17 3.52
N MET A 54 2.98 -5.11 4.45
CA MET A 54 2.09 -4.90 5.60
C MET A 54 2.60 -3.79 6.52
N ALA A 55 3.89 -3.80 6.84
CA ALA A 55 4.49 -2.78 7.68
C ALA A 55 4.43 -1.38 7.03
N ALA A 56 4.64 -1.30 5.71
CA ALA A 56 4.49 -0.06 4.95
C ALA A 56 3.03 0.44 4.96
N ALA A 57 2.05 -0.44 4.71
CA ALA A 57 0.63 -0.11 4.75
C ALA A 57 0.22 0.42 6.14
N LEU A 58 0.66 -0.21 7.23
CA LEU A 58 0.37 0.24 8.59
C LEU A 58 0.95 1.63 8.88
N ARG A 59 2.19 1.90 8.47
CA ARG A 59 2.79 3.24 8.63
C ARG A 59 2.03 4.31 7.85
N THR A 60 1.66 4.01 6.60
CA THR A 60 0.86 4.91 5.77
C THR A 60 -0.52 5.17 6.39
N ALA A 61 -1.19 4.11 6.87
CA ALA A 61 -2.48 4.23 7.52
C ALA A 61 -2.40 5.11 8.79
N ALA A 62 -1.38 4.90 9.63
CA ALA A 62 -1.16 5.69 10.83
C ALA A 62 -0.91 7.18 10.51
N SER A 63 -0.10 7.45 9.47
CA SER A 63 0.18 8.82 9.01
C SER A 63 -1.09 9.53 8.52
N LEU A 64 -1.90 8.85 7.71
CA LEU A 64 -3.16 9.39 7.20
C LEU A 64 -4.17 9.61 8.31
N ALA A 65 -4.29 8.67 9.26
CA ALA A 65 -5.18 8.79 10.41
C ALA A 65 -4.78 9.93 11.35
N ALA A 66 -3.48 10.22 11.47
CA ALA A 66 -2.97 11.34 12.26
C ALA A 66 -3.07 12.70 11.54
N GLY A 67 -3.53 12.73 10.28
CA GLY A 67 -3.59 13.95 9.48
C GLY A 67 -2.24 14.44 8.94
N HIS A 68 -1.19 13.61 9.00
CA HIS A 68 0.15 13.95 8.52
C HIS A 68 0.31 13.80 7.00
N GLY A 69 -0.72 13.30 6.30
CA GLY A 69 -0.68 13.05 4.86
C GLY A 69 0.13 11.79 4.49
N PHE A 70 0.50 11.67 3.20
CA PHE A 70 1.26 10.53 2.71
C PHE A 70 2.72 10.57 3.20
N PRO A 71 3.25 9.47 3.78
CA PRO A 71 4.64 9.42 4.21
C PRO A 71 5.60 9.71 3.05
N GLY A 72 6.54 10.64 3.24
CA GLY A 72 7.53 11.00 2.21
C GLY A 72 7.08 12.05 1.20
N ALA A 73 5.86 12.61 1.33
CA ALA A 73 5.53 13.85 0.64
C ALA A 73 6.39 14.99 1.22
N PRO A 74 7.03 15.84 0.39
CA PRO A 74 7.74 17.01 0.90
C PRO A 74 6.75 17.88 1.67
N ALA A 75 7.10 18.25 2.90
CA ALA A 75 6.29 19.14 3.71
C ALA A 75 6.12 20.48 2.98
N GLY A 76 4.89 20.84 2.61
CA GLY A 76 4.54 22.21 2.23
C GLY A 76 4.38 22.53 0.74
N GLN A 77 3.51 21.83 0.01
CA GLN A 77 2.85 22.43 -1.15
C GLN A 77 1.34 22.35 -0.95
N HIS A 78 0.83 23.42 -0.34
CA HIS A 78 -0.56 23.85 -0.44
C HIS A 78 -0.80 24.45 -1.83
#